data_AF-A0A3E2TTB3-F1
#
_entry.id   AF-A0A3E2TTB3-F1
#
_cell.length_a   1.000
_cell.length_b   1.000
_cell.length_c   1.000
_cell.angle_alpha   90.00
_cell.angle_beta   90.00
_cell.angle_gamma   90.00
#
_symmetry.space_group_name_H-M   'P 1'
#
loop_
_entity.id
_entity.type
_entity.pdbx_description
1 polymer ?
#
loop_
_entity_poly.entity_id
_entity_poly.type
_entity_poly.pdbx_seq_one_letter_code
_entity_poly.pdbx_strand_id
1 'polypeptide(L)'
;MWIIIAAIIIFIIFADSDTKPSANKKGNTKTDSRLHCTVNRTGSYSSILNELEQIVSLIAKRCPWMKLHVLVMVSKINASTCSVSFQIEDVSLKRNNITFGSEFQDEGDGSYECMRFETKQATGFTTPEAVKREMLCQFNWSQISTNITELKVLNYGAFTHTPMVTLRFEAQYRD
;
A
#
# COMPACT_ATOMS: atom_id res chain seq x y z
N MET A 1 29.21 10.87 -45.82
CA MET A 1 28.56 9.91 -44.90
C MET A 1 29.54 9.72 -43.76
N TRP A 2 29.55 10.54 -42.70
CA TRP A 2 28.65 10.48 -41.51
C TRP A 2 28.51 9.00 -41.08
N ILE A 3 29.05 8.52 -39.95
CA ILE A 3 28.69 8.92 -38.57
C ILE A 3 29.88 8.71 -37.61
N ILE A 4 30.04 9.71 -36.74
CA ILE A 4 30.96 9.83 -35.61
C ILE A 4 30.47 8.90 -34.48
N ILE A 5 31.32 7.98 -34.01
CA ILE A 5 31.06 7.21 -32.79
C ILE A 5 31.42 8.11 -31.61
N ALA A 6 30.38 8.64 -30.96
CA ALA A 6 30.52 9.47 -29.77
C ALA A 6 30.90 8.61 -28.55
N ALA A 7 31.98 9.04 -27.89
CA ALA A 7 32.42 8.61 -26.57
C ALA A 7 31.55 9.23 -25.45
N ILE A 8 31.68 8.71 -24.22
CA ILE A 8 31.69 9.39 -22.89
C ILE A 8 31.51 8.28 -21.82
N ILE A 9 32.60 7.70 -21.32
CA ILE A 9 33.37 8.05 -20.11
C ILE A 9 32.60 7.78 -18.81
N ILE A 10 32.99 6.68 -18.17
CA ILE A 10 32.66 6.25 -16.81
C ILE A 10 33.33 7.21 -15.82
N PHE A 11 32.56 7.83 -14.94
CA PHE A 11 33.10 8.49 -13.73
C PHE A 11 32.63 7.74 -12.48
N ILE A 12 33.53 6.90 -11.99
CA ILE A 12 33.51 6.35 -10.63
C ILE A 12 34.11 7.43 -9.73
N ILE A 13 33.34 7.98 -8.79
CA ILE A 13 33.92 8.81 -7.72
C ILE A 13 34.26 7.86 -6.56
N PHE A 14 35.48 7.32 -6.59
CA PHE A 14 36.21 6.97 -5.38
C PHE A 14 36.98 8.22 -4.96
N ALA A 15 36.53 8.85 -3.87
CA ALA A 15 37.38 9.75 -3.10
C ALA A 15 38.02 8.90 -2.01
N ASP A 16 39.26 8.49 -2.25
CA ASP A 16 40.15 7.94 -1.24
C ASP A 16 40.92 9.09 -0.59
N SER A 17 40.97 9.12 0.73
CA SER A 17 41.84 9.99 1.52
C SER A 17 41.96 9.38 2.90
N ASP A 18 42.92 8.47 3.03
CA ASP A 18 43.38 7.87 4.28
C ASP A 18 43.79 8.92 5.32
N THR A 19 43.16 8.89 6.49
CA THR A 19 43.80 9.26 7.76
C THR A 19 43.05 8.60 8.93
N LYS A 20 43.69 7.66 9.62
CA LYS A 20 43.22 7.04 10.89
C LYS A 20 44.01 7.62 12.09
N PRO A 21 43.59 7.42 13.36
CA PRO A 21 42.25 7.16 13.88
C PRO A 21 41.88 8.16 14.99
N SER A 22 40.64 8.65 15.01
CA SER A 22 40.09 9.33 16.20
C SER A 22 38.89 8.55 16.68
N ALA A 23 39.06 7.89 17.82
CA ALA A 23 37.97 7.30 18.57
C ALA A 23 37.04 8.43 19.02
N ASN A 24 35.95 8.65 18.29
CA ASN A 24 34.80 9.33 18.85
C ASN A 24 33.50 8.80 18.26
N LYS A 25 32.59 8.48 19.18
CA LYS A 25 31.27 7.91 18.97
C LYS A 25 30.52 8.57 17.81
N LYS A 26 30.08 7.78 16.84
CA LYS A 26 28.78 8.01 16.21
C LYS A 26 28.17 6.66 15.89
N GLY A 27 27.44 6.12 16.87
CA GLY A 27 26.43 5.12 16.57
C GLY A 27 25.49 5.77 15.57
N ASN A 28 25.64 5.42 14.29
CA ASN A 28 24.67 5.76 13.27
C ASN A 28 23.44 4.88 13.55
N THR A 29 22.62 5.30 14.50
CA THR A 29 21.19 5.01 14.45
C THR A 29 20.69 5.68 13.19
N LYS A 30 20.74 4.95 12.07
CA LYS A 30 20.00 5.28 10.87
C LYS A 30 18.54 5.26 11.31
N THR A 31 17.99 6.43 11.62
CA THR A 31 16.56 6.58 11.81
C THR A 31 15.97 6.21 10.46
N ASP A 32 15.39 5.02 10.37
CA ASP A 32 14.85 4.51 9.13
C ASP A 32 13.87 5.55 8.58
N SER A 33 14.13 6.08 7.38
CA SER A 33 13.43 7.24 6.82
C SER A 33 11.92 7.02 6.91
N ARG A 34 11.16 8.01 7.38
CA ARG A 34 9.72 7.88 7.61
C ARG A 34 8.99 7.51 6.31
N LEU A 35 8.21 6.43 6.33
CA LEU A 35 7.32 6.06 5.23
C LEU A 35 5.99 6.80 5.42
N HIS A 36 5.65 7.70 4.50
CA HIS A 36 4.40 8.43 4.54
C HIS A 36 3.46 7.95 3.44
N CYS A 37 2.31 7.39 3.82
CA CYS A 37 1.32 6.81 2.93
C CYS A 37 0.17 7.80 2.68
N THR A 38 -0.13 8.05 1.41
CA THR A 38 -1.23 8.93 0.97
C THR A 38 -2.01 8.24 -0.13
N VAL A 39 -3.29 8.59 -0.26
CA VAL A 39 -4.16 8.05 -1.31
C VAL A 39 -5.05 9.16 -1.86
N ASN A 40 -5.32 9.14 -3.16
CA ASN A 40 -6.24 10.06 -3.78
C ASN A 40 -7.70 9.69 -3.43
N ARG A 41 -8.45 10.66 -2.93
CA ARG A 41 -9.88 10.48 -2.58
C ARG A 41 -10.81 10.42 -3.80
N THR A 42 -10.31 10.75 -4.98
CA THR A 42 -11.07 10.85 -6.22
C THR A 42 -10.35 10.11 -7.34
N GLY A 43 -11.11 9.57 -8.29
CA GLY A 43 -10.56 8.80 -9.41
C GLY A 43 -11.43 7.60 -9.76
N SER A 44 -10.94 6.75 -10.66
CA SER A 44 -11.54 5.44 -10.87
C SER A 44 -11.25 4.55 -9.67
N TYR A 45 -12.14 3.59 -9.40
CA TYR A 45 -11.90 2.64 -8.31
C TYR A 45 -10.61 1.84 -8.54
N SER A 46 -10.28 1.52 -9.80
CA SER A 46 -9.05 0.82 -10.18
C SER A 46 -7.77 1.56 -9.75
N SER A 47 -7.69 2.87 -10.00
CA SER A 47 -6.54 3.69 -9.64
C SER A 47 -6.38 3.79 -8.13
N ILE A 48 -7.50 3.91 -7.41
CA ILE A 48 -7.51 3.98 -5.95
C ILE A 48 -7.06 2.63 -5.35
N LEU A 49 -7.58 1.51 -5.86
CA LEU A 49 -7.13 0.17 -5.43
C LEU A 49 -5.61 -0.01 -5.68
N ASN A 50 -5.09 0.52 -6.79
CA ASN A 50 -3.67 0.43 -7.12
C ASN A 50 -2.78 1.25 -6.17
N GLU A 51 -3.24 2.42 -5.73
CA GLU A 51 -2.54 3.17 -4.68
C GLU A 51 -2.55 2.43 -3.34
N LEU A 52 -3.68 1.79 -2.99
CA LEU A 52 -3.80 0.98 -1.77
C LEU A 52 -2.92 -0.26 -1.82
N GLU A 53 -2.83 -0.93 -2.96
CA GLU A 53 -1.88 -2.02 -3.24
C GLU A 53 -0.44 -1.60 -2.96
N GLN A 54 -0.01 -0.46 -3.51
CA GLN A 54 1.33 0.06 -3.30
C GLN A 54 1.62 0.36 -1.83
N ILE A 55 0.64 0.90 -1.09
CA ILE A 55 0.77 1.13 0.36
C ILE A 55 1.02 -0.19 1.09
N VAL A 56 0.20 -1.21 0.85
CA VAL A 56 0.38 -2.54 1.48
C VAL A 56 1.75 -3.12 1.12
N SER A 57 2.15 -3.02 -0.15
CA SER A 57 3.44 -3.51 -0.64
C SER A 57 4.63 -2.83 0.03
N LEU A 58 4.59 -1.50 0.17
CA LEU A 58 5.64 -0.71 0.83
C LEU A 58 5.73 -1.02 2.32
N ILE A 59 4.59 -1.18 2.99
CA ILE A 59 4.55 -1.54 4.42
C ILE A 59 5.12 -2.95 4.63
N ALA A 60 4.69 -3.94 3.83
CA ALA A 60 5.18 -5.31 3.94
C ALA A 60 6.70 -5.40 3.71
N LYS A 61 7.23 -4.68 2.71
CA LYS A 61 8.68 -4.61 2.45
C LYS A 61 9.47 -3.97 3.58
N ARG A 62 8.90 -2.95 4.21
CA ARG A 62 9.55 -2.24 5.33
C ARG A 62 9.54 -3.07 6.61
N CYS A 63 8.48 -3.83 6.82
CA CYS A 63 8.31 -4.68 8.00
C CYS A 63 8.11 -6.16 7.59
N PRO A 64 9.13 -6.86 7.06
CA PRO A 64 8.98 -8.23 6.55
C PRO A 64 8.50 -9.24 7.60
N TRP A 65 8.86 -9.02 8.87
CA TRP A 65 8.46 -9.87 9.99
C TRP A 65 6.98 -9.71 10.39
N MET A 66 6.27 -8.71 9.85
CA MET A 66 4.89 -8.42 10.22
C MET A 66 3.91 -9.05 9.25
N LYS A 67 2.83 -9.57 9.83
CA LYS A 67 1.64 -9.99 9.09
C LYS A 67 0.62 -8.86 9.12
N LEU A 68 0.34 -8.29 7.96
CA LEU A 68 -0.63 -7.22 7.79
C LEU A 68 -2.01 -7.83 7.59
N HIS A 69 -2.99 -7.41 8.38
CA HIS A 69 -4.38 -7.79 8.17
C HIS A 69 -5.05 -6.70 7.34
N VAL A 70 -5.38 -7.02 6.09
CA VAL A 70 -5.91 -6.05 5.13
C VAL A 70 -7.35 -6.39 4.78
N LEU A 71 -8.21 -5.38 4.84
CA LEU A 71 -9.59 -5.44 4.38
C LEU A 71 -9.78 -4.42 3.27
N VAL A 72 -10.30 -4.87 2.13
CA VAL A 72 -10.67 -4.00 1.02
C VAL A 72 -12.10 -4.31 0.64
N MET A 73 -12.91 -3.26 0.50
CA MET A 73 -14.32 -3.37 0.17
C MET A 73 -14.66 -2.40 -0.95
N VAL A 74 -15.53 -2.85 -1.85
CA VAL A 74 -16.15 -1.99 -2.85
C VAL A 74 -17.66 -2.04 -2.69
N SER A 75 -18.25 -0.89 -2.44
CA SER A 75 -19.69 -0.74 -2.20
C SER A 75 -20.32 0.03 -3.35
N LYS A 76 -21.38 -0.52 -3.95
CA LYS A 76 -22.08 0.14 -5.05
C LYS A 76 -22.85 1.36 -4.54
N ILE A 77 -22.68 2.49 -5.22
CA ILE A 77 -23.49 3.70 -4.99
C ILE A 77 -24.59 3.77 -6.03
N ASN A 78 -24.24 3.67 -7.32
CA ASN A 78 -25.20 3.65 -8.42
C ASN A 78 -24.67 2.80 -9.60
N ALA A 79 -25.21 3.00 -10.80
CA ALA A 79 -24.85 2.20 -11.99
C ALA A 79 -23.39 2.38 -12.46
N SER A 80 -22.75 3.51 -12.18
CA SER A 80 -21.41 3.85 -12.68
C SER A 80 -20.45 4.34 -11.61
N THR A 81 -20.92 4.48 -10.36
CA THR A 81 -20.10 4.90 -9.23
C THR A 81 -20.19 3.93 -8.05
N CYS A 82 -19.10 3.88 -7.30
CA CYS A 82 -18.96 3.06 -6.10
C CYS A 82 -18.19 3.83 -5.03
N SER A 83 -18.05 3.24 -3.85
CA SER A 83 -17.10 3.63 -2.83
C SER A 83 -16.09 2.51 -2.63
N VAL A 84 -14.84 2.88 -2.39
CA VAL A 84 -13.74 1.99 -2.03
C VAL A 84 -13.41 2.25 -0.58
N SER A 85 -13.47 1.19 0.24
CA SER A 85 -13.02 1.22 1.63
C SER A 85 -11.83 0.29 1.81
N PHE A 86 -10.88 0.73 2.63
CA PHE A 86 -9.66 0.04 2.94
C PHE A 86 -9.38 0.12 4.43
N GLN A 87 -8.94 -0.97 5.02
CA GLN A 87 -8.45 -1.01 6.40
C GLN A 87 -7.19 -1.86 6.46
N ILE A 88 -6.25 -1.42 7.28
CA ILE A 88 -5.09 -2.20 7.69
C ILE A 88 -5.07 -2.27 9.21
N GLU A 89 -5.12 -3.49 9.73
CA GLU A 89 -5.18 -3.86 11.14
C GLU A 89 -3.86 -4.52 11.58
N ASP A 90 -3.66 -4.60 12.90
CA ASP A 90 -2.57 -5.33 13.57
C ASP A 90 -1.16 -4.85 13.22
N VAL A 91 -0.97 -3.54 13.24
CA VAL A 91 0.32 -2.94 12.93
C VAL A 91 0.75 -1.92 13.96
N SER A 92 1.98 -2.07 14.47
CA SER A 92 2.68 -0.98 15.16
C SER A 92 3.22 0.03 14.15
N LEU A 93 2.37 0.60 13.27
CA LEU A 93 2.78 1.46 12.15
C LEU A 93 3.62 2.63 12.64
N LYS A 94 3.15 3.33 13.67
CA LYS A 94 3.84 4.50 14.22
C LYS A 94 5.21 4.14 14.79
N ARG A 95 5.31 3.01 15.50
CA ARG A 95 6.59 2.52 16.07
C ARG A 95 7.60 2.14 14.97
N ASN A 96 7.12 1.78 13.79
CA ASN A 96 7.96 1.46 12.62
C ASN A 96 8.18 2.68 11.69
N ASN A 97 7.91 3.90 12.16
CA ASN A 97 8.01 5.16 11.41
C ASN A 97 7.15 5.17 10.13
N ILE A 98 5.99 4.54 10.17
CA ILE A 98 4.98 4.59 9.11
C ILE A 98 3.90 5.57 9.55
N THR A 99 3.56 6.52 8.68
CA THR A 99 2.49 7.49 8.95
C THR A 99 1.57 7.64 7.75
N PHE A 100 0.37 8.12 8.00
CA PHE A 100 -0.67 8.25 6.98
C PHE A 100 -1.07 9.70 6.78
N GLY A 101 -1.52 10.02 5.57
CA GLY A 101 -2.12 11.31 5.23
C GLY A 101 -3.46 11.53 5.95
N SER A 102 -4.00 12.75 5.81
CA SER A 102 -5.29 13.16 6.40
C SER A 102 -6.52 12.41 5.85
N GLU A 103 -6.27 11.58 4.85
CA GLU A 103 -7.21 10.75 4.12
C GLU A 103 -7.60 9.52 4.93
N PHE A 104 -6.70 9.08 5.81
CA PHE A 104 -6.89 7.96 6.71
C PHE A 104 -7.38 8.43 8.07
N GLN A 105 -8.20 7.58 8.70
CA GLN A 105 -8.66 7.72 10.07
C GLN A 105 -8.01 6.63 10.91
N ASP A 106 -7.49 7.00 12.08
CA ASP A 106 -7.01 6.05 13.07
C ASP A 106 -8.21 5.62 13.93
N GLU A 107 -8.73 4.43 13.66
CA GLU A 107 -9.84 3.81 14.42
C GLU A 107 -9.31 2.84 15.48
N GLY A 108 -8.01 2.87 15.78
CA GLY A 108 -7.41 2.11 16.88
C GLY A 108 -7.91 2.59 18.24
N ASP A 109 -8.06 1.67 19.18
CA ASP A 109 -8.43 1.96 20.58
C ASP A 109 -7.22 2.29 21.47
N GLY A 110 -6.03 2.36 20.86
CA GLY A 110 -4.74 2.57 21.55
C GLY A 110 -4.02 1.26 21.93
N SER A 111 -4.71 0.12 21.89
CA SER A 111 -4.10 -1.21 22.08
C SER A 111 -3.59 -1.81 20.77
N TYR A 112 -4.24 -1.50 19.65
CA TYR A 112 -3.79 -1.76 18.28
C TYR A 112 -4.00 -0.52 17.42
N GLU A 113 -3.21 -0.37 16.34
CA GLU A 113 -3.44 0.69 15.35
C GLU A 113 -4.28 0.12 14.20
N CYS A 114 -5.32 0.86 13.81
CA CYS A 114 -6.16 0.52 12.68
C CYS A 114 -6.28 1.76 11.79
N MET A 115 -5.73 1.69 10.58
CA MET A 115 -5.81 2.80 9.64
C MET A 115 -6.88 2.50 8.60
N ARG A 116 -7.92 3.32 8.61
CA ARG A 116 -9.06 3.20 7.70
C ARG A 116 -9.06 4.31 6.67
N PHE A 117 -9.39 3.96 5.44
CA PHE A 117 -9.70 4.88 4.36
C PHE A 117 -11.04 4.52 3.73
N GLU A 118 -11.77 5.53 3.28
CA GLU A 118 -13.02 5.34 2.55
C GLU A 118 -13.25 6.51 1.58
N THR A 119 -13.55 6.19 0.32
CA THR A 119 -13.90 7.20 -0.67
C THR A 119 -15.38 7.56 -0.57
N LYS A 120 -15.71 8.84 -0.76
CA LYS A 120 -17.11 9.24 -0.92
C LYS A 120 -17.69 8.73 -2.25
N GLN A 121 -16.87 8.74 -3.30
CA GLN A 121 -17.25 8.31 -4.63
C GLN A 121 -16.03 8.01 -5.49
N ALA A 122 -16.06 6.90 -6.21
CA ALA A 122 -15.12 6.50 -7.24
C ALA A 122 -15.87 6.11 -8.52
N THR A 123 -15.24 6.30 -9.68
CA THR A 123 -15.82 6.06 -11.01
C THR A 123 -15.27 4.78 -11.67
N GLY A 124 -15.71 4.48 -12.89
CA GLY A 124 -15.22 3.33 -13.67
C GLY A 124 -15.78 1.98 -13.22
N PHE A 125 -16.68 2.00 -12.25
CA PHE A 125 -17.37 0.82 -11.71
C PHE A 125 -18.20 0.11 -12.78
N THR A 126 -18.18 -1.24 -12.77
CA THR A 126 -18.94 -2.08 -13.72
C THR A 126 -19.75 -3.17 -12.99
N THR A 127 -19.24 -4.40 -12.93
CA THR A 127 -19.90 -5.56 -12.30
C THR A 127 -19.14 -6.03 -11.06
N PRO A 128 -19.82 -6.65 -10.08
CA PRO A 128 -19.15 -7.28 -8.92
C PRO A 128 -18.00 -8.20 -9.32
N GLU A 129 -18.16 -8.97 -10.38
CA GLU A 129 -17.20 -9.96 -10.87
C GLU A 129 -15.98 -9.29 -11.50
N ALA A 130 -16.15 -8.17 -12.20
CA ALA A 130 -15.03 -7.37 -12.69
C ALA A 130 -14.24 -6.77 -11.52
N VAL A 131 -14.93 -6.23 -10.53
CA VAL A 131 -14.30 -5.67 -9.31
C VAL A 131 -13.52 -6.76 -8.55
N LYS A 132 -14.11 -7.94 -8.34
CA LYS A 132 -13.41 -9.09 -7.72
C LYS A 132 -12.14 -9.43 -8.49
N ARG A 133 -12.22 -9.56 -9.82
CA ARG A 133 -11.05 -9.92 -10.64
C ARG A 133 -9.95 -8.87 -10.52
N GLU A 134 -10.31 -7.60 -10.51
CA GLU A 134 -9.36 -6.52 -10.35
C GLU A 134 -8.69 -6.51 -8.98
N MET A 135 -9.48 -6.63 -7.89
CA MET A 135 -8.92 -6.72 -6.54
C MET A 135 -7.95 -7.90 -6.39
N LEU A 136 -8.34 -9.08 -6.87
CA LEU A 136 -7.47 -10.26 -6.84
C LEU A 136 -6.22 -10.11 -7.73
N CYS A 137 -6.29 -9.31 -8.79
CA CYS A 137 -5.14 -9.04 -9.65
C CYS A 137 -4.17 -8.05 -9.01
N GLN A 138 -4.68 -6.99 -8.39
CA GLN A 138 -3.85 -5.95 -7.80
C GLN A 138 -3.19 -6.43 -6.51
N PHE A 139 -3.93 -7.08 -5.61
CA PHE A 139 -3.39 -7.61 -4.34
C PHE A 139 -2.74 -9.00 -4.51
N ASN A 140 -2.01 -9.17 -5.62
CA ASN A 140 -1.29 -10.40 -5.94
C ASN A 140 0.15 -10.08 -6.33
N TRP A 141 1.09 -10.46 -5.46
CA TRP A 141 2.51 -10.17 -5.62
C TRP A 141 3.32 -11.45 -5.68
N SER A 142 4.46 -11.38 -6.35
CA SER A 142 5.44 -12.48 -6.34
C SER A 142 6.21 -12.55 -5.01
N GLN A 143 6.49 -11.39 -4.40
CA GLN A 143 7.36 -11.23 -3.22
C GLN A 143 6.59 -11.10 -1.90
N ILE A 144 5.25 -11.01 -1.94
CA ILE A 144 4.40 -10.91 -0.74
C ILE A 144 3.49 -12.12 -0.75
N SER A 145 3.46 -12.85 0.36
CA SER A 145 2.50 -13.90 0.61
C SER A 145 1.14 -13.26 0.90
N THR A 146 0.13 -13.66 0.13
CA THR A 146 -1.27 -13.26 0.34
C THR A 146 -2.07 -14.49 0.75
N ASN A 147 -2.62 -14.49 1.96
CA ASN A 147 -3.53 -15.52 2.45
C ASN A 147 -4.94 -14.93 2.57
N ILE A 148 -5.83 -15.28 1.63
CA ILE A 148 -7.20 -14.76 1.60
C ILE A 148 -8.01 -15.44 2.70
N THR A 149 -8.48 -14.65 3.65
CA THR A 149 -9.31 -15.10 4.78
C THR A 149 -10.80 -14.89 4.53
N GLU A 150 -11.16 -13.91 3.70
CA GLU A 150 -12.54 -13.68 3.26
C GLU A 150 -12.56 -13.20 1.80
N LEU A 151 -13.45 -13.77 1.00
CA LEU A 151 -13.83 -13.23 -0.30
C LEU A 151 -15.33 -13.37 -0.48
N LYS A 152 -16.04 -12.25 -0.47
CA LYS A 152 -17.50 -12.19 -0.65
C LYS A 152 -17.83 -11.35 -1.88
N VAL A 153 -18.76 -11.85 -2.69
CA VAL A 153 -19.28 -11.15 -3.88
C VAL A 153 -20.80 -11.19 -3.82
N LEU A 154 -21.44 -10.03 -3.98
CA LEU A 154 -22.87 -9.86 -3.96
C LEU A 154 -23.32 -9.10 -5.19
N ASN A 155 -24.40 -9.57 -5.83
CA ASN A 155 -24.94 -8.94 -7.03
C ASN A 155 -25.59 -7.56 -6.77
N TYR A 156 -25.99 -7.29 -5.53
CA TYR A 156 -26.80 -6.13 -5.15
C TYR A 156 -26.32 -5.45 -3.87
N GLY A 157 -24.99 -5.33 -3.67
CA GLY A 157 -24.45 -4.59 -2.54
C GLY A 157 -24.97 -3.14 -2.47
N ALA A 158 -25.04 -2.58 -1.27
CA ALA A 158 -25.52 -1.23 -1.00
C ALA A 158 -24.44 -0.43 -0.25
N PHE A 159 -24.23 0.82 -0.67
CA PHE A 159 -23.24 1.74 -0.09
C PHE A 159 -23.23 1.75 1.43
N THR A 160 -24.40 1.77 2.07
CA THR A 160 -24.53 2.05 3.51
C THR A 160 -24.46 0.84 4.43
N HIS A 161 -24.63 -0.38 3.92
CA HIS A 161 -24.80 -1.55 4.81
C HIS A 161 -24.19 -2.85 4.31
N THR A 162 -23.89 -2.97 3.01
CA THR A 162 -23.50 -4.26 2.46
C THR A 162 -22.55 -4.07 1.29
N PRO A 163 -21.22 -4.20 1.50
CA PRO A 163 -20.26 -4.12 0.42
C PRO A 163 -20.58 -5.16 -0.65
N MET A 164 -20.42 -4.76 -1.90
CA MET A 164 -20.71 -5.61 -3.05
C MET A 164 -19.59 -6.62 -3.25
N VAL A 165 -18.34 -6.20 -3.07
CA VAL A 165 -17.18 -7.09 -2.98
C VAL A 165 -16.43 -6.81 -1.69
N THR A 166 -16.12 -7.86 -0.95
CA THR A 166 -15.25 -7.82 0.23
C THR A 166 -14.09 -8.77 0.00
N LEU A 167 -12.88 -8.28 0.23
CA LEU A 167 -11.66 -9.07 0.23
C LEU A 167 -10.93 -8.79 1.54
N ARG A 168 -10.81 -9.81 2.40
CA ARG A 168 -9.96 -9.79 3.59
C ARG A 168 -8.83 -10.78 3.40
N PHE A 169 -7.61 -10.36 3.71
CA PHE A 169 -6.44 -11.20 3.56
C PHE A 169 -5.34 -10.79 4.53
N GLU A 170 -4.45 -11.74 4.77
CA GLU A 170 -3.17 -11.50 5.44
C GLU A 170 -2.10 -11.29 4.38
N ALA A 171 -1.27 -10.25 4.54
CA ALA A 171 -0.13 -9.97 3.68
C ALA A 171 1.17 -9.96 4.49
N GLN A 172 2.17 -10.72 4.04
CA GLN A 172 3.50 -10.75 4.66
C GLN A 172 4.58 -10.90 3.59
N TYR A 173 5.67 -10.15 3.72
CA TYR A 173 6.79 -10.28 2.78
C TYR A 173 7.38 -11.70 2.84
N ARG A 174 7.72 -12.26 1.68
CA ARG A 174 8.40 -13.56 1.60
C ARG A 174 9.89 -13.34 1.78
N ASP A 175 10.47 -13.97 2.79
CA ASP A 175 11.92 -14.03 2.97
C ASP A 175 12.62 -14.70 1.77
#